data_AF-A0A5N7WBB7-F1
#
_entry.id   AF-A0A5N7WBB7-F1
#
_cell.length_a   1.000
_cell.length_b   1.000
_cell.length_c   1.000
_cell.angle_alpha   90.00
_cell.angle_beta   90.00
_cell.angle_gamma   90.00
#
_symmetry.space_group_name_H-M   'P 1'
#
loop_
_entity.id
_entity.type
_entity.pdbx_description
1 polymer ?
#
loop_
_entity_poly.entity_id
_entity_poly.type
_entity_poly.pdbx_seq_one_letter_code
_entity_poly.pdbx_strand_id
1 'polypeptide(L)' 'MPTQYQIEKAAGIDEAIAQHMMARRTPAANNAMELLRMQVASYEPAGFALLQAAIEDCRKEIAAPTPT' A
#
# COMPACT_ATOMS: atom_id res chain seq x y z
N MET A 1 -3.68 -13.44 14.11
CA MET A 1 -3.55 -12.65 12.87
C MET A 1 -2.45 -11.61 13.08
N PRO A 2 -1.62 -11.30 12.08
CA PRO A 2 -0.62 -10.24 12.21
C PRO A 2 -1.29 -8.89 12.46
N THR A 3 -0.65 -8.05 13.25
CA THR A 3 -1.12 -6.67 13.49
C THR A 3 -0.99 -5.85 12.21
N GLN A 4 -1.75 -4.75 12.10
CA GLN A 4 -1.63 -3.82 10.97
C GLN A 4 -0.18 -3.38 10.74
N TYR A 5 0.54 -3.02 11.81
CA TYR A 5 1.95 -2.65 11.72
C TYR A 5 2.85 -3.75 11.13
N GLN A 6 2.60 -5.02 11.46
CA GLN A 6 3.34 -6.15 10.90
C GLN A 6 3.04 -6.34 9.41
N ILE A 7 1.79 -6.15 9.00
CA ILE A 7 1.37 -6.24 7.60
C ILE A 7 2.00 -5.09 6.79
N GLU A 8 1.94 -3.86 7.30
CA GLU A 8 2.53 -2.68 6.67
C GLU A 8 4.04 -2.86 6.46
N LYS A 9 4.75 -3.29 7.51
CA LYS A 9 6.18 -3.54 7.44
C LYS A 9 6.53 -4.65 6.44
N ALA A 10 5.76 -5.74 6.42
CA ALA A 10 6.00 -6.84 5.50
C ALA A 10 5.65 -6.48 4.04
N ALA A 11 4.66 -5.61 3.83
CA ALA A 11 4.28 -5.11 2.52
C ALA A 11 5.23 -4.04 1.97
N GLY A 12 6.18 -3.55 2.78
CA GLY A 12 7.13 -2.52 2.39
C GLY A 12 6.57 -1.10 2.45
N ILE A 13 5.54 -0.86 3.28
CA ILE A 13 4.95 0.46 3.50
C ILE A 13 5.87 1.26 4.42
N ASP A 14 6.61 2.18 3.84
CA ASP A 14 7.37 3.21 4.54
C ASP A 14 6.54 4.50 4.73
N GLU A 15 7.10 5.49 5.42
CA GLU A 15 6.39 6.74 5.73
C GLU A 15 5.92 7.49 4.48
N ALA A 16 6.72 7.51 3.41
CA ALA A 16 6.36 8.20 2.17
C ALA A 16 5.18 7.51 1.47
N ILE A 17 5.20 6.18 1.42
CA ILE A 17 4.10 5.39 0.88
C ILE A 17 2.84 5.54 1.76
N ALA A 18 2.98 5.51 3.08
CA ALA A 18 1.87 5.71 4.00
C ALA A 18 1.21 7.08 3.79
N GLN A 19 2.01 8.15 3.66
CA GLN A 19 1.50 9.50 3.38
C GLN A 19 0.78 9.57 2.03
N HIS A 20 1.35 8.95 0.99
CA HIS A 20 0.73 8.87 -0.34
C HIS A 20 -0.61 8.10 -0.32
N MET A 21 -0.63 6.95 0.35
CA MET A 21 -1.82 6.13 0.58
C MET A 21 -2.91 6.89 1.34
N MET A 22 -2.53 7.61 2.41
CA MET A 22 -3.46 8.43 3.19
C MET A 22 -4.03 9.61 2.41
N ALA A 23 -3.26 10.18 1.47
CA ALA A 23 -3.72 11.26 0.62
C ALA A 23 -4.84 10.83 -0.33
N ARG A 24 -4.92 9.53 -0.70
CA ARG A 24 -5.96 8.93 -1.57
C ARG A 24 -6.17 9.64 -2.92
N ARG A 25 -5.12 10.28 -3.43
CA ARG A 25 -5.19 11.10 -4.65
C ARG A 25 -5.02 10.31 -5.94
N THR A 26 -4.56 9.06 -5.86
CA THR A 26 -4.31 8.21 -7.03
C THR A 26 -5.06 6.89 -6.94
N PRO A 27 -5.32 6.22 -8.09
CA PRO A 27 -5.90 4.89 -8.10
C PRO A 27 -5.05 3.86 -7.34
N ALA A 28 -3.71 3.94 -7.45
CA ALA A 28 -2.81 3.03 -6.74
C ALA A 28 -2.90 3.20 -5.22
N ALA A 29 -2.92 4.44 -4.73
CA ALA A 29 -3.08 4.76 -3.31
C ALA A 29 -4.41 4.23 -2.74
N ASN A 30 -5.51 4.39 -3.49
CA ASN A 30 -6.82 3.86 -3.08
C ASN A 30 -6.83 2.33 -3.05
N ASN A 31 -6.30 1.68 -4.09
CA ASN A 31 -6.21 0.23 -4.17
C ASN A 31 -5.37 -0.35 -3.01
N ALA A 32 -4.19 0.24 -2.76
CA ALA A 32 -3.32 -0.16 -1.65
C ALA A 32 -4.02 -0.04 -0.28
N MET A 33 -4.81 1.02 -0.06
CA MET A 33 -5.55 1.21 1.19
C MET A 33 -6.67 0.19 1.39
N GLU A 34 -7.38 -0.17 0.32
CA GLU A 34 -8.42 -1.21 0.38
C GLU A 34 -7.82 -2.59 0.66
N LEU A 35 -6.74 -2.94 -0.05
CA LEU A 35 -6.01 -4.19 0.16
C LEU A 35 -5.43 -4.28 1.57
N LEU A 36 -4.86 -3.19 2.08
CA LEU A 36 -4.35 -3.15 3.46
C LEU A 36 -5.47 -3.42 4.48
N ARG A 37 -6.64 -2.78 4.32
CA ARG A 37 -7.79 -3.01 5.20
C ARG A 37 -8.28 -4.46 5.16
N MET A 38 -8.32 -5.07 3.98
CA MET A 38 -8.65 -6.49 3.84
C MET A 38 -7.64 -7.38 4.55
N GLN A 39 -6.33 -7.13 4.36
CA GLN A 39 -5.29 -7.92 5.00
C GLN A 39 -5.30 -7.81 6.52
N VAL A 40 -5.64 -6.63 7.06
CA VAL A 40 -5.83 -6.44 8.51
C VAL A 40 -7.03 -7.23 9.06
N ALA A 41 -8.10 -7.37 8.26
CA ALA A 41 -9.33 -8.02 8.69
C ALA A 41 -9.26 -9.57 8.64
N SER A 42 -8.70 -10.15 7.57
CA SER A 42 -8.70 -11.61 7.38
C SER A 42 -7.33 -12.24 7.19
N TYR A 43 -6.33 -11.46 6.78
CA TYR A 43 -4.99 -11.90 6.35
C TYR A 43 -5.02 -13.10 5.40
N GLU A 44 -4.89 -12.82 4.10
CA GLU A 44 -4.91 -13.83 3.04
C GLU A 44 -3.65 -13.74 2.16
N PRO A 45 -2.90 -14.83 1.97
CA PRO A 45 -1.64 -14.80 1.20
C PRO A 45 -1.76 -14.22 -0.21
N ALA A 46 -2.87 -14.54 -0.92
CA ALA A 46 -3.12 -14.01 -2.26
C ALA A 46 -3.35 -12.48 -2.23
N GLY A 47 -4.11 -12.00 -1.24
CA GLY A 47 -4.34 -10.57 -1.08
C GLY A 47 -3.11 -9.81 -0.57
N PHE A 48 -2.20 -10.48 0.15
CA PHE A 48 -0.93 -9.91 0.55
C PHE A 48 0.02 -9.68 -0.63
N ALA A 49 0.07 -10.62 -1.60
CA ALA A 49 0.80 -10.43 -2.84
C ALA A 49 0.23 -9.26 -3.67
N LEU A 50 -1.10 -9.13 -3.73
CA LEU A 50 -1.75 -7.98 -4.37
C LEU A 50 -1.42 -6.66 -3.66
N LEU A 51 -1.38 -6.66 -2.33
CA LEU A 51 -0.98 -5.49 -1.55
C LEU A 51 0.45 -5.07 -1.92
N GLN A 52 1.41 -6.00 -1.97
CA GLN A 52 2.79 -5.70 -2.36
C GLN A 52 2.89 -5.08 -3.77
N ALA A 53 2.16 -5.62 -4.75
CA ALA A 53 2.10 -5.03 -6.08
C ALA A 53 1.54 -3.60 -6.07
N ALA A 54 0.47 -3.35 -5.30
CA ALA A 54 -0.10 -2.01 -5.16
C ALA A 54 0.86 -1.02 -4.47
N ILE A 55 1.67 -1.51 -3.52
CA ILE A 55 2.74 -0.70 -2.88
C ILE A 55 3.84 -0.35 -3.86
N GLU A 56 4.25 -1.27 -4.74
CA GLU A 56 5.21 -0.98 -5.80
C GLU A 56 4.69 0.08 -6.77
N ASP A 57 3.41 0.04 -7.13
CA ASP A 57 2.81 1.05 -8.00
C ASP A 57 2.72 2.41 -7.29
N CYS A 58 2.36 2.45 -6.01
CA CYS A 58 2.45 3.68 -5.20
C CYS A 58 3.87 4.24 -5.20
N ARG A 59 4.88 3.38 -5.06
CA ARG A 59 6.29 3.78 -5.08
C ARG A 59 6.70 4.38 -6.43
N LYS A 60 6.23 3.81 -7.55
CA LYS A 60 6.47 4.36 -8.90
C LYS A 60 5.83 5.74 -9.06
N GLU A 61 4.61 5.94 -8.55
CA GLU A 61 3.94 7.24 -8.59
C GLU A 61 4.68 8.31 -7.79
N ILE A 62 5.19 7.96 -6.60
CA ILE A 62 5.99 8.87 -5.76
C ILE A 62 7.32 9.21 -6.43
N ALA A 63 7.96 8.22 -7.09
CA ALA A 63 9.23 8.41 -7.78
C ALA A 63 9.10 9.09 -9.15
N ALA A 64 7.89 9.14 -9.72
CA ALA A 64 7.66 9.81 -10.99
C ALA A 64 7.86 11.33 -10.79
N PRO A 65 8.77 11.98 -11.53
CA PRO A 65 8.89 13.42 -11.47
C PRO A 65 7.57 14.03 -11.95
N THR A 66 6.95 14.86 -11.10
CA THR A 66 5.87 15.74 -11.55
C THR A 66 6.36 16.52 -12.76
N PRO A 67 5.71 16.41 -13.93
CA PRO A 67 6.08 17.23 -15.08
C PRO A 67 5.80 18.68 -14.70
N THR A 68 6.87 19.45 -14.49
CA THR A 68 6.86 20.92 -14.38
C THR A 68 6.58 21.57 -15.71
#